data_AF-A0A6I4NRL5-F1
#
_entry.id   AF-A0A6I4NRL5-F1
#
_cell.length_a   1.000
_cell.length_b   1.000
_cell.length_c   1.000
_cell.angle_alpha   90.00
_cell.angle_beta   90.00
_cell.angle_gamma   90.00
#
_symmetry.space_group_name_H-M   'P 1'
#
loop_
_entity.id
_entity.type
_entity.pdbx_description
1 polymer ?
#
loop_
_entity_poly.entity_id
_entity_poly.type
_entity_poly.pdbx_seq_one_letter_code
_entity_poly.pdbx_strand_id
1 'polypeptide(L)'
;MSRIRIVEGTITKTTGGEHHIYSEGDIVFNAGGRIYLSADGEHIYTTEPLDPPQIEGEITEPYKCTHCEEEITLNQIKYILTGKLDGKLEDESKVKEIIGLINKYRFDFKLDTCLRKAHFISQVGAESKFKSTYEGSVYSSSSLSIFNQGVSRFKDNQEIDDIVLDSLNDNLSTIFKIVDKDGKIITKTNAELKNILKAQKVIVDEKEIYGKYKGEKDPKNSKKRVDKLIKEILNSDKTIDYQIYLKIHSSFGIQILSRAYANRFGNGDEMSRDGWKFRGKGIKQITFKDNYENFTKFRKKYPFPDDKTGEIDFTKTTDSVKLEGNFDKVAENTIYGVQSANWYWVEGNGSVYKNGDLDDVKKATKAVNGGYNGLEVRNKYTKLAREEEGFKVFKHYKLEYENGTDDEKKKIIARLKFLLEERTQKDSATKKTVNLKDENAQILLDELESKIEVGKK
;
A
#
# COMPACT_ATOMS: atom_id res chain seq x y z
N MET A 1 -54.56 42.34 -37.84
CA MET A 1 -53.60 42.85 -36.84
C MET A 1 -53.19 41.70 -35.93
N SER A 2 -52.05 41.08 -36.22
CA SER A 2 -51.44 40.06 -35.35
C SER A 2 -50.00 40.47 -35.14
N ARG A 3 -49.72 40.92 -33.91
CA ARG A 3 -48.41 41.40 -33.46
C ARG A 3 -47.47 40.20 -33.33
N ILE A 4 -46.26 40.30 -33.88
CA ILE A 4 -45.15 39.39 -33.58
C ILE A 4 -44.38 40.00 -32.42
N ARG A 5 -44.19 39.23 -31.33
CA ARG A 5 -43.31 39.55 -30.20
C ARG A 5 -41.94 38.92 -30.49
N ILE A 6 -40.89 39.73 -30.46
CA ILE A 6 -39.51 39.27 -30.41
C ILE A 6 -39.17 39.09 -28.92
N VAL A 7 -38.75 37.89 -28.54
CA VAL A 7 -38.24 37.60 -27.19
C VAL A 7 -36.76 37.98 -27.20
N GLU A 8 -36.39 38.74 -26.17
CA GLU A 8 -35.12 39.42 -25.89
C GLU A 8 -33.83 38.87 -26.55
N GLY A 9 -33.00 39.79 -27.05
CA GLY A 9 -31.62 39.55 -27.44
C GLY A 9 -30.96 40.81 -27.98
N THR A 10 -29.83 41.24 -27.40
CA THR A 10 -29.03 42.35 -27.91
C THR A 10 -28.02 41.82 -28.92
N ILE A 11 -28.11 42.22 -30.19
CA ILE A 11 -27.08 41.89 -31.19
C ILE A 11 -25.88 42.81 -30.96
N THR A 12 -24.82 42.27 -30.34
CA THR A 12 -23.53 42.96 -30.22
C THR A 12 -22.77 42.80 -31.52
N LYS A 13 -22.60 43.90 -32.27
CA LYS A 13 -21.95 43.94 -33.58
C LYS A 13 -20.43 43.80 -33.41
N THR A 14 -19.86 42.63 -33.69
CA THR A 14 -18.42 42.47 -33.93
C THR A 14 -18.17 42.51 -35.45
N THR A 15 -17.28 43.40 -35.88
CA THR A 15 -17.08 43.72 -37.30
C THR A 15 -16.25 42.64 -38.01
N GLY A 16 -16.89 41.88 -38.89
CA GLY A 16 -16.27 41.17 -40.02
C GLY A 16 -16.33 39.64 -39.99
N GLY A 17 -17.22 39.02 -40.77
CA GLY A 17 -17.28 37.57 -41.04
C GLY A 17 -18.66 37.10 -41.53
N GLU A 18 -18.75 35.91 -42.14
CA GLU A 18 -20.04 35.24 -42.41
C GLU A 18 -20.82 35.08 -41.09
N HIS A 19 -22.11 35.38 -41.11
CA HIS A 19 -22.96 35.31 -39.91
C HIS A 19 -23.86 34.07 -39.96
N HIS A 20 -23.93 33.35 -38.84
CA HIS A 20 -24.82 32.22 -38.64
C HIS A 20 -25.91 32.59 -37.62
N ILE A 21 -27.12 32.06 -37.79
CA ILE A 21 -28.23 32.22 -36.83
C ILE A 21 -28.33 30.94 -36.01
N TYR A 22 -28.28 31.06 -34.68
CA TYR A 22 -28.43 29.96 -33.72
C TYR A 22 -29.70 30.15 -32.90
N SER A 23 -30.41 29.06 -32.58
CA SER A 23 -31.64 29.08 -31.77
C SER A 23 -31.70 27.83 -30.89
N GLU A 24 -32.14 27.98 -29.64
CA GLU A 24 -32.42 26.85 -28.73
C GLU A 24 -33.78 26.17 -29.00
N GLY A 25 -34.55 26.67 -29.98
CA GLY A 25 -35.83 26.08 -30.41
C GLY A 25 -36.01 26.12 -31.94
N ASP A 26 -37.03 25.41 -32.44
CA ASP A 26 -37.31 25.29 -33.86
C ASP A 26 -37.54 26.66 -34.53
N ILE A 27 -36.76 26.96 -35.56
CA ILE A 27 -37.00 28.11 -36.43
C ILE A 27 -38.08 27.71 -37.44
N VAL A 28 -39.29 28.28 -37.29
CA VAL A 28 -40.41 27.97 -38.19
C VAL A 28 -40.37 28.87 -39.43
N PHE A 29 -40.14 28.27 -40.59
CA PHE A 29 -40.18 28.96 -41.90
C PHE A 29 -41.60 29.00 -42.48
N ASN A 30 -41.91 30.02 -43.30
CA ASN A 30 -43.12 29.98 -44.14
C ASN A 30 -42.94 29.00 -45.31
N ALA A 31 -44.04 28.60 -45.96
CA ALA A 31 -44.06 27.55 -47.00
C ALA A 31 -43.19 27.82 -48.26
N GLY A 32 -42.54 28.98 -48.34
CA GLY A 32 -41.58 29.33 -49.40
C GLY A 32 -40.10 29.31 -48.97
N GLY A 33 -39.79 29.00 -47.70
CA GLY A 33 -38.43 28.81 -47.22
C GLY A 33 -37.49 30.01 -47.40
N ARG A 34 -37.99 31.26 -47.43
CA ARG A 34 -37.16 32.45 -47.63
C ARG A 34 -37.52 33.59 -46.68
N ILE A 35 -36.51 34.12 -46.00
CA ILE A 35 -36.55 35.36 -45.21
C ILE A 35 -36.03 36.48 -46.11
N TYR A 36 -36.75 37.62 -46.19
CA TYR A 36 -36.26 38.83 -46.85
C TYR A 36 -36.15 39.96 -45.84
N LEU A 37 -35.03 40.70 -45.87
CA LEU A 37 -34.88 42.04 -45.32
C LEU A 37 -34.43 42.95 -46.48
N SER A 38 -35.12 44.07 -46.69
CA SER A 38 -34.83 44.99 -47.79
C SER A 38 -34.12 46.26 -47.32
N ALA A 39 -32.96 46.49 -47.95
CA ALA A 39 -32.46 47.76 -48.46
C ALA A 39 -32.13 48.91 -47.49
N ASP A 40 -31.36 48.62 -46.44
CA ASP A 40 -30.36 49.53 -45.87
C ASP A 40 -29.17 48.81 -45.17
N GLY A 41 -29.06 47.50 -45.30
CA GLY A 41 -27.94 46.71 -44.76
C GLY A 41 -27.67 45.49 -45.63
N GLU A 42 -26.56 45.54 -46.36
CA GLU A 42 -25.99 44.40 -47.09
C GLU A 42 -25.75 43.22 -46.12
N HIS A 43 -25.81 41.99 -46.65
CA HIS A 43 -25.06 40.75 -46.35
C HIS A 43 -25.97 39.54 -46.66
N ILE A 44 -25.43 38.58 -47.42
CA ILE A 44 -26.11 37.38 -47.95
C ILE A 44 -25.90 36.21 -46.97
N TYR A 45 -26.93 35.37 -46.76
CA TYR A 45 -26.77 34.06 -46.10
C TYR A 45 -27.41 32.95 -46.92
N THR A 46 -26.62 31.92 -47.23
CA THR A 46 -27.08 30.69 -47.86
C THR A 46 -26.41 29.50 -47.21
N THR A 47 -27.01 28.92 -46.16
CA THR A 47 -26.84 27.49 -45.79
C THR A 47 -27.96 27.07 -44.84
N GLU A 48 -28.20 25.76 -44.75
CA GLU A 48 -28.99 25.13 -43.68
C GLU A 48 -28.46 25.53 -42.29
N PRO A 49 -29.30 25.53 -41.24
CA PRO A 49 -28.86 25.84 -39.88
C PRO A 49 -27.75 24.88 -39.46
N LEU A 50 -26.63 25.45 -38.99
CA LEU A 50 -25.60 24.66 -38.33
C LEU A 50 -26.05 24.39 -36.88
N ASP A 51 -25.67 23.23 -36.35
CA ASP A 51 -25.73 23.01 -34.90
C ASP A 51 -24.98 24.16 -34.19
N PRO A 52 -25.48 24.66 -33.05
CA PRO A 52 -24.79 25.70 -32.31
C PRO A 52 -23.36 25.25 -32.03
N PRO A 53 -22.35 26.14 -32.17
CA PRO A 53 -21.00 25.82 -31.74
C PRO A 53 -21.07 25.36 -30.29
N GLN A 54 -20.47 24.20 -29.99
CA GLN A 54 -20.22 23.80 -28.62
C GLN A 54 -19.51 24.98 -27.97
N ILE A 55 -20.19 25.67 -27.04
CA ILE A 55 -19.53 26.67 -26.21
C ILE A 55 -18.44 25.88 -25.50
N GLU A 56 -17.18 26.06 -25.91
CA GLU A 56 -16.05 25.63 -25.11
C GLU A 56 -16.22 26.39 -23.80
N GLY A 57 -16.75 25.68 -22.80
CA GLY A 57 -16.94 26.23 -21.47
C GLY A 57 -15.64 26.89 -21.05
N GLU A 58 -15.75 28.12 -20.57
CA GLU A 58 -14.63 28.88 -20.02
C GLU A 58 -13.74 27.92 -19.22
N ILE A 59 -12.52 27.68 -19.70
CA ILE A 59 -11.55 26.79 -19.05
C ILE A 59 -11.16 27.50 -17.75
N THR A 60 -11.99 27.31 -16.74
CA THR A 60 -11.78 27.77 -15.38
C THR A 60 -10.71 26.85 -14.81
N GLU A 61 -9.52 27.38 -14.58
CA GLU A 61 -8.45 26.61 -13.96
C GLU A 61 -8.93 26.06 -12.60
N PRO A 62 -8.65 24.79 -12.27
CA PRO A 62 -9.04 24.19 -11.00
C PRO A 62 -8.60 25.03 -9.81
N TYR A 63 -9.46 25.17 -8.80
CA TYR A 63 -9.10 25.95 -7.62
C TYR A 63 -7.87 25.37 -6.91
N LYS A 64 -6.87 26.22 -6.65
CA LYS A 64 -5.64 25.84 -5.96
C LYS A 64 -5.75 26.07 -4.46
N CYS A 65 -5.94 24.99 -3.70
CA CYS A 65 -6.00 25.06 -2.23
C CYS A 65 -4.66 25.49 -1.59
N THR A 66 -4.71 26.51 -0.74
CA THR A 66 -3.54 27.06 -0.03
C THR A 66 -2.86 26.08 0.92
N HIS A 67 -3.61 25.14 1.52
CA HIS A 67 -3.06 24.13 2.43
C HIS A 67 -2.32 22.99 1.71
N CYS A 68 -2.55 22.82 0.40
CA CYS A 68 -1.85 21.79 -0.38
C CYS A 68 -0.35 22.05 -0.41
N GLU A 69 0.04 23.33 -0.45
CA GLU A 69 1.44 23.78 -0.47
C GLU A 69 2.12 23.73 0.88
N GLU A 70 1.38 23.62 2.00
CA GLU A 70 1.99 23.55 3.33
C GLU A 70 2.90 22.33 3.47
N GLU A 71 4.08 22.55 4.07
CA GLU A 71 4.99 21.49 4.45
C GLU A 71 4.37 20.56 5.50
N ILE A 72 4.72 19.28 5.42
CA ILE A 72 4.39 18.29 6.44
C ILE A 72 5.25 18.60 7.68
N THR A 73 4.64 18.61 8.85
CA THR A 73 5.31 18.93 10.11
C THR A 73 5.37 17.72 11.04
N LEU A 74 6.33 17.72 11.97
CA LEU A 74 6.42 16.66 12.98
C LEU A 74 5.14 16.59 13.86
N ASN A 75 4.53 17.73 14.17
CA ASN A 75 3.32 17.76 15.00
C ASN A 75 2.13 17.08 14.30
N GLN A 76 2.00 17.23 12.98
CA GLN A 76 1.01 16.49 12.19
C GLN A 76 1.27 14.98 12.27
N ILE A 77 2.54 14.54 12.13
CA ILE A 77 2.87 13.11 12.26
C ILE A 77 2.56 12.58 13.67
N LYS A 78 2.92 13.33 14.72
CA LYS A 78 2.59 12.99 16.11
C LYS A 78 1.10 12.83 16.30
N TYR A 79 0.34 13.82 15.85
CA TYR A 79 -1.11 13.83 15.95
C TYR A 79 -1.73 12.63 15.22
N ILE A 80 -1.32 12.36 13.99
CA ILE A 80 -1.85 11.23 13.21
C ILE A 80 -1.53 9.88 13.88
N LEU A 81 -0.30 9.68 14.37
CA LEU A 81 0.10 8.38 14.92
C LEU A 81 -0.41 8.13 16.34
N THR A 82 -0.66 9.18 17.11
CA THR A 82 -0.96 9.09 18.56
C THR A 82 -2.34 9.62 18.94
N GLY A 83 -2.98 10.42 18.09
CA GLY A 83 -4.18 11.20 18.39
C GLY A 83 -3.92 12.46 19.21
N LYS A 84 -2.65 12.88 19.39
CA LYS A 84 -2.26 14.02 20.23
C LYS A 84 -1.13 14.83 19.58
N LEU A 85 -1.26 16.16 19.60
CA LEU A 85 -0.23 17.07 19.08
C LEU A 85 1.10 16.95 19.85
N ASP A 86 1.02 16.73 21.17
CA ASP A 86 2.15 16.52 22.07
C ASP A 86 2.55 15.03 22.21
N GLY A 87 2.01 14.17 21.34
CA GLY A 87 2.34 12.76 21.31
C GLY A 87 3.85 12.51 21.11
N LYS A 88 4.37 11.46 21.75
CA LYS A 88 5.79 11.08 21.64
C LYS A 88 5.99 10.01 20.58
N LEU A 89 6.98 10.20 19.72
CA LEU A 89 7.46 9.16 18.81
C LEU A 89 8.76 8.57 19.35
N GLU A 90 9.04 7.33 18.98
CA GLU A 90 10.23 6.62 19.47
C GLU A 90 11.54 7.25 18.99
N ASP A 91 11.56 7.75 17.75
CA ASP A 91 12.71 8.42 17.14
C ASP A 91 12.26 9.65 16.34
N GLU A 92 12.02 10.76 17.05
CA GLU A 92 11.60 12.02 16.41
C GLU A 92 12.66 12.61 15.49
N SER A 93 13.95 12.31 15.71
CA SER A 93 15.04 12.80 14.88
C SER A 93 14.98 12.16 13.49
N LYS A 94 14.85 10.83 13.45
CA LYS A 94 14.69 10.10 12.18
C LYS A 94 13.41 10.48 11.45
N VAL A 95 12.32 10.71 12.18
CA VAL A 95 11.05 11.18 11.58
C VAL A 95 11.23 12.56 10.95
N LYS A 96 11.94 13.50 11.59
CA LYS A 96 12.25 14.82 11.01
C LYS A 96 13.08 14.70 9.73
N GLU A 97 14.07 13.80 9.70
CA GLU A 97 14.88 13.53 8.49
C GLU A 97 14.00 13.04 7.33
N ILE A 98 13.10 12.08 7.61
CA ILE A 98 12.15 11.56 6.62
C ILE A 98 11.21 12.65 6.12
N ILE A 99 10.65 13.46 7.03
CA ILE A 99 9.78 14.59 6.68
C ILE A 99 10.54 15.57 5.78
N GLY A 100 11.80 15.89 6.09
CA GLY A 100 12.62 16.79 5.29
C GLY A 100 12.77 16.30 3.84
N LEU A 101 13.03 15.01 3.66
CA LEU A 101 13.11 14.40 2.31
C LEU A 101 11.74 14.37 1.61
N ILE A 102 10.67 14.01 2.31
CA ILE A 102 9.31 14.03 1.74
C ILE A 102 8.97 15.45 1.29
N ASN A 103 9.11 16.45 2.16
CA ASN A 103 8.79 17.84 1.82
C ASN A 103 9.59 18.34 0.62
N LYS A 104 10.88 17.99 0.56
CA LYS A 104 11.75 18.39 -0.53
C LYS A 104 11.29 17.89 -1.91
N TYR A 105 10.74 16.68 -1.97
CA TYR A 105 10.42 16.02 -3.24
C TYR A 105 8.92 15.74 -3.46
N ARG A 106 8.04 16.13 -2.53
CA ARG A 106 6.62 15.74 -2.54
C ARG A 106 5.90 16.05 -3.85
N PHE A 107 6.22 17.18 -4.48
CA PHE A 107 5.57 17.62 -5.72
C PHE A 107 5.91 16.69 -6.89
N ASP A 108 7.16 16.25 -6.99
CA ASP A 108 7.64 15.34 -8.04
C ASP A 108 6.91 13.97 -7.99
N PHE A 109 6.45 13.60 -6.80
CA PHE A 109 5.85 12.29 -6.53
C PHE A 109 4.37 12.35 -6.16
N LYS A 110 3.63 13.38 -6.62
CA LYS A 110 2.17 13.48 -6.40
C LYS A 110 1.78 13.39 -4.92
N LEU A 111 2.50 14.12 -4.08
CA LEU A 111 2.19 14.39 -2.68
C LEU A 111 1.92 15.89 -2.49
N ASP A 112 1.17 16.42 -3.45
CA ASP A 112 0.90 17.83 -3.76
C ASP A 112 -0.50 18.27 -3.33
N THR A 113 -1.31 17.39 -2.75
CA THR A 113 -2.63 17.74 -2.20
C THR A 113 -2.77 17.35 -0.74
N CYS A 114 -3.64 18.06 0.01
CA CYS A 114 -3.98 17.71 1.39
C CYS A 114 -4.39 16.24 1.52
N LEU A 115 -5.19 15.77 0.56
CA LEU A 115 -5.70 14.41 0.51
C LEU A 115 -4.60 13.36 0.24
N ARG A 116 -3.71 13.63 -0.73
CA ARG A 116 -2.57 12.75 -1.02
C ARG A 116 -1.60 12.67 0.16
N LYS A 117 -1.31 13.81 0.82
CA LYS A 117 -0.53 13.85 2.06
C LYS A 117 -1.18 12.98 3.14
N ALA A 118 -2.49 13.13 3.37
CA ALA A 118 -3.23 12.38 4.38
C ALA A 118 -3.16 10.86 4.17
N HIS A 119 -3.42 10.39 2.95
CA HIS A 119 -3.36 8.96 2.65
C HIS A 119 -1.94 8.42 2.72
N PHE A 120 -0.97 9.08 2.09
CA PHE A 120 0.42 8.60 2.10
C PHE A 120 0.97 8.45 3.52
N ILE A 121 0.82 9.49 4.34
CA ILE A 121 1.31 9.51 5.72
C ILE A 121 0.59 8.47 6.58
N SER A 122 -0.72 8.29 6.39
CA SER A 122 -1.48 7.27 7.12
C SER A 122 -1.03 5.85 6.74
N GLN A 123 -0.76 5.60 5.47
CA GLN A 123 -0.30 4.29 4.99
C GLN A 123 1.12 3.97 5.47
N VAL A 124 2.06 4.92 5.36
CA VAL A 124 3.43 4.78 5.88
C VAL A 124 3.45 4.66 7.41
N GLY A 125 2.64 5.48 8.08
CA GLY A 125 2.47 5.46 9.53
C GLY A 125 1.99 4.12 10.05
N ALA A 126 1.00 3.52 9.39
CA ALA A 126 0.51 2.19 9.74
C ALA A 126 1.50 1.06 9.41
N GLU A 127 2.32 1.25 8.36
CA GLU A 127 3.31 0.26 7.92
C GLU A 127 4.49 0.14 8.89
N SER A 128 5.13 1.28 9.19
CA SER A 128 6.40 1.27 9.93
C SER A 128 6.47 2.28 11.05
N LYS A 129 5.44 3.11 11.23
CA LYS A 129 5.49 4.30 12.12
C LYS A 129 6.70 5.17 11.80
N PHE A 130 7.01 5.32 10.51
CA PHE A 130 8.17 6.07 9.99
C PHE A 130 9.53 5.52 10.42
N LYS A 131 9.60 4.25 10.84
CA LYS A 131 10.87 3.57 11.01
C LYS A 131 11.36 3.06 9.66
N SER A 132 12.60 3.37 9.30
CA SER A 132 13.28 2.75 8.16
C SER A 132 13.99 1.50 8.68
N THR A 133 13.34 0.35 8.52
CA THR A 133 13.76 -0.91 9.18
C THR A 133 13.65 -2.09 8.24
N TYR A 134 14.10 -3.24 8.75
CA TYR A 134 13.90 -4.55 8.16
C TYR A 134 12.66 -5.24 8.74
N GLU A 135 12.02 -6.08 7.93
CA GLU A 135 11.09 -7.09 8.42
C GLU A 135 11.84 -8.05 9.37
N GLY A 136 11.25 -8.27 10.55
CA GLY A 136 11.76 -9.23 11.52
C GLY A 136 11.61 -10.66 11.02
N SER A 137 12.46 -11.57 11.51
CA SER A 137 12.52 -12.95 11.03
C SER A 137 12.36 -14.01 12.11
N VAL A 138 12.08 -13.59 13.35
CA VAL A 138 11.95 -14.49 14.48
C VAL A 138 10.47 -14.75 14.74
N TYR A 139 10.02 -15.96 14.43
CA TYR A 139 8.64 -16.41 14.64
C TYR A 139 8.60 -17.63 15.55
N SER A 140 7.53 -17.74 16.35
CA SER A 140 7.20 -19.02 16.97
C SER A 140 6.67 -20.00 15.92
N SER A 141 6.84 -21.31 16.13
CA SER A 141 6.33 -22.31 15.19
C SER A 141 4.83 -22.12 14.89
N SER A 142 4.02 -21.83 15.91
CA SER A 142 2.58 -21.58 15.72
C SER A 142 2.27 -20.33 14.91
N SER A 143 3.10 -19.28 15.02
CA SER A 143 2.92 -18.01 14.30
C SER A 143 3.16 -18.13 12.79
N LEU A 144 3.92 -19.12 12.34
CA LEU A 144 4.25 -19.30 10.92
C LEU A 144 3.05 -19.64 10.04
N SER A 145 1.95 -20.09 10.65
CA SER A 145 0.67 -20.24 9.97
C SER A 145 0.18 -18.97 9.27
N ILE A 146 0.67 -17.78 9.65
CA ILE A 146 0.36 -16.52 8.97
C ILE A 146 0.79 -16.53 7.49
N PHE A 147 1.84 -17.27 7.15
CA PHE A 147 2.34 -17.39 5.78
C PHE A 147 1.55 -18.41 4.95
N ASN A 148 0.73 -19.25 5.58
CA ASN A 148 -0.07 -20.27 4.91
C ASN A 148 -1.43 -19.74 4.37
N GLN A 149 -1.67 -18.42 4.38
CA GLN A 149 -2.92 -17.84 3.90
C GLN A 149 -3.05 -18.01 2.38
N GLY A 150 -3.95 -18.89 1.94
CA GLY A 150 -4.27 -19.15 0.53
C GLY A 150 -3.34 -20.15 -0.16
N VAL A 151 -2.15 -20.42 0.39
CA VAL A 151 -1.18 -21.43 -0.10
C VAL A 151 -0.41 -21.99 1.09
N SER A 152 -0.26 -23.31 1.20
CA SER A 152 0.57 -23.93 2.24
C SER A 152 2.06 -23.72 1.96
N ARG A 153 2.72 -22.85 2.74
CA ARG A 153 4.15 -22.50 2.61
C ARG A 153 5.03 -23.33 3.54
N PHE A 154 4.54 -23.55 4.75
CA PHE A 154 5.08 -24.50 5.71
C PHE A 154 4.11 -25.67 5.78
N LYS A 155 4.56 -26.84 5.32
CA LYS A 155 3.74 -28.05 5.22
C LYS A 155 3.68 -28.80 6.55
N ASP A 156 2.50 -29.34 6.84
CA ASP A 156 2.26 -30.19 8.00
C ASP A 156 2.44 -31.67 7.57
N ASN A 157 3.07 -32.47 8.44
CA ASN A 157 3.22 -33.92 8.25
C ASN A 157 3.81 -34.32 6.90
N GLN A 158 4.90 -33.68 6.50
CA GLN A 158 5.58 -33.90 5.22
C GLN A 158 6.94 -34.57 5.43
N GLU A 159 7.31 -35.49 4.53
CA GLU A 159 8.68 -36.00 4.45
C GLU A 159 9.63 -34.84 4.15
N ILE A 160 10.70 -34.70 4.94
CA ILE A 160 11.68 -33.62 4.76
C ILE A 160 12.35 -33.78 3.39
N ASP A 161 12.17 -32.80 2.51
CA ASP A 161 12.78 -32.79 1.18
C ASP A 161 14.22 -32.27 1.21
N ASP A 162 14.92 -32.43 0.08
CA ASP A 162 16.30 -31.99 -0.08
C ASP A 162 16.46 -30.47 0.10
N ILE A 163 15.46 -29.68 -0.31
CA ILE A 163 15.51 -28.21 -0.18
C ILE A 163 15.51 -27.80 1.29
N VAL A 164 14.64 -28.41 2.11
CA VAL A 164 14.58 -28.14 3.55
C VAL A 164 15.86 -28.60 4.24
N LEU A 165 16.36 -29.79 3.89
CA LEU A 165 17.62 -30.32 4.43
C LEU A 165 18.82 -29.43 4.09
N ASP A 166 18.92 -28.97 2.84
CA ASP A 166 19.96 -28.07 2.38
C ASP A 166 19.87 -26.71 3.05
N SER A 167 18.65 -26.17 3.16
CA SER A 167 18.38 -24.87 3.74
C SER A 167 18.76 -24.81 5.23
N LEU A 168 18.53 -25.90 5.95
CA LEU A 168 18.78 -26.02 7.39
C LEU A 168 20.12 -26.71 7.72
N ASN A 169 20.95 -26.99 6.72
CA ASN A 169 22.13 -27.84 6.86
C ASN A 169 23.01 -27.44 8.04
N ASP A 170 23.28 -26.15 8.23
CA ASP A 170 24.17 -25.67 9.30
C ASP A 170 23.55 -25.79 10.72
N ASN A 171 22.27 -26.12 10.82
CA ASN A 171 21.51 -26.16 12.06
C ASN A 171 20.92 -27.55 12.40
N LEU A 172 21.14 -28.57 11.57
CA LEU A 172 20.49 -29.88 11.75
C LEU A 172 20.76 -30.53 13.11
N SER A 173 21.98 -30.43 13.65
CA SER A 173 22.33 -30.93 14.99
C SER A 173 21.75 -30.10 16.14
N THR A 174 21.35 -28.87 15.87
CA THR A 174 20.61 -28.05 16.83
C THR A 174 19.12 -28.40 16.82
N ILE A 175 18.59 -28.79 15.66
CA ILE A 175 17.18 -29.18 15.46
C ILE A 175 16.93 -30.62 15.89
N PHE A 176 17.83 -31.54 15.55
CA PHE A 176 17.62 -32.98 15.75
C PHE A 176 18.67 -33.59 16.67
N LYS A 177 18.29 -34.65 17.39
CA LYS A 177 19.23 -35.55 18.06
C LYS A 177 18.88 -37.00 17.76
N ILE A 178 19.90 -37.86 17.80
CA ILE A 178 19.77 -39.30 17.74
C ILE A 178 20.11 -39.89 19.09
N VAL A 179 19.33 -40.87 19.51
CA VAL A 179 19.48 -41.56 20.80
C VAL A 179 19.48 -43.07 20.53
N ASP A 180 20.41 -43.82 21.11
CA ASP A 180 20.42 -45.27 21.01
C ASP A 180 19.31 -45.93 21.85
N LYS A 181 19.18 -47.26 21.75
CA LYS A 181 18.23 -48.07 22.51
C LYS A 181 18.32 -47.90 24.04
N ASP A 182 19.47 -47.48 24.56
CA ASP A 182 19.74 -47.34 26.00
C ASP A 182 19.52 -45.89 26.47
N GLY A 183 19.05 -45.00 25.58
CA GLY A 183 18.77 -43.61 25.89
C GLY A 183 19.99 -42.68 25.81
N LYS A 184 21.14 -43.16 25.30
CA LYS A 184 22.36 -42.37 25.17
C LYS A 184 22.41 -41.62 23.84
N ILE A 185 22.81 -40.35 23.90
CA ILE A 185 22.91 -39.50 22.70
C ILE A 185 24.04 -39.98 21.80
N ILE A 186 23.72 -40.22 20.52
CA ILE A 186 24.68 -40.47 19.46
C ILE A 186 24.98 -39.14 18.77
N THR A 187 26.15 -38.57 19.03
CA THR A 187 26.59 -37.32 18.39
C THR A 187 26.78 -37.54 16.89
N LYS A 188 26.14 -36.70 16.08
CA LYS A 188 26.25 -36.69 14.62
C LYS A 188 26.54 -35.29 14.13
N THR A 189 27.39 -35.19 13.12
CA THR A 189 27.59 -33.95 12.36
C THR A 189 26.33 -33.60 11.57
N ASN A 190 26.20 -32.35 11.16
CA ASN A 190 25.08 -31.92 10.30
C ASN A 190 25.00 -32.74 8.99
N ALA A 191 26.13 -33.04 8.37
CA ALA A 191 26.18 -33.84 7.14
C ALA A 191 25.70 -35.29 7.37
N GLU A 192 26.10 -35.91 8.48
CA GLU A 192 25.58 -37.25 8.83
C GLU A 192 24.08 -37.22 9.14
N LEU A 193 23.62 -36.22 9.91
CA LEU A 193 22.19 -36.06 10.20
C LEU A 193 21.39 -35.89 8.92
N LYS A 194 21.84 -35.06 7.99
CA LYS A 194 21.19 -34.89 6.69
C LYS A 194 20.98 -36.22 5.97
N ASN A 195 22.03 -37.03 5.87
CA ASN A 195 21.97 -38.34 5.23
C ASN A 195 21.01 -39.29 5.96
N ILE A 196 21.03 -39.30 7.29
CA ILE A 196 20.15 -40.13 8.10
C ILE A 196 18.69 -39.70 7.95
N LEU A 197 18.39 -38.40 8.08
CA LEU A 197 17.03 -37.87 7.96
C LEU A 197 16.42 -38.19 6.59
N LYS A 198 17.23 -38.06 5.52
CA LYS A 198 16.84 -38.42 4.15
C LYS A 198 16.61 -39.91 3.99
N ALA A 199 17.60 -40.74 4.36
CA ALA A 199 17.50 -42.20 4.22
C ALA A 199 16.30 -42.78 4.99
N GLN A 200 16.01 -42.20 6.16
CA GLN A 200 14.91 -42.63 7.00
C GLN A 200 13.57 -41.98 6.66
N LYS A 201 13.47 -41.15 5.61
CA LYS A 201 12.21 -40.51 5.18
C LYS A 201 11.46 -39.89 6.37
N VAL A 202 12.17 -39.06 7.13
CA VAL A 202 11.65 -38.46 8.35
C VAL A 202 10.49 -37.51 8.01
N ILE A 203 9.38 -37.61 8.76
CA ILE A 203 8.18 -36.79 8.57
C ILE A 203 8.14 -35.74 9.69
N VAL A 204 7.89 -34.49 9.34
CA VAL A 204 7.83 -33.36 10.29
C VAL A 204 6.71 -32.38 9.95
N ASP A 205 6.39 -31.52 10.91
CA ASP A 205 5.74 -30.23 10.64
C ASP A 205 6.85 -29.19 10.38
N GLU A 206 6.89 -28.62 9.17
CA GLU A 206 7.93 -27.66 8.78
C GLU A 206 7.95 -26.44 9.71
N LYS A 207 6.82 -26.02 10.27
CA LYS A 207 6.79 -24.89 11.20
C LYS A 207 7.60 -25.18 12.47
N GLU A 208 7.63 -26.44 12.92
CA GLU A 208 8.37 -26.84 14.12
C GLU A 208 9.88 -26.79 13.90
N ILE A 209 10.37 -27.03 12.67
CA ILE A 209 11.82 -27.02 12.39
C ILE A 209 12.37 -25.64 11.99
N TYR A 210 11.53 -24.74 11.46
CA TYR A 210 11.94 -23.37 11.13
C TYR A 210 11.70 -22.38 12.28
N GLY A 211 10.57 -22.50 12.97
CA GLY A 211 10.16 -21.56 14.03
C GLY A 211 10.81 -21.86 15.37
N LYS A 212 10.66 -20.94 16.33
CA LYS A 212 10.97 -21.22 17.74
C LYS A 212 10.03 -22.33 18.23
N TYR A 213 10.60 -23.51 18.47
CA TYR A 213 9.89 -24.70 18.91
C TYR A 213 10.07 -24.91 20.41
N LYS A 214 8.95 -25.00 21.12
CA LYS A 214 8.93 -25.11 22.59
C LYS A 214 8.95 -26.56 23.09
N GLY A 215 9.01 -27.55 22.21
CA GLY A 215 8.85 -28.97 22.58
C GLY A 215 7.40 -29.38 22.73
N GLU A 216 7.20 -30.68 22.88
CA GLU A 216 5.89 -31.26 23.21
C GLU A 216 5.65 -31.27 24.72
N LYS A 217 4.38 -31.44 25.12
CA LYS A 217 4.02 -31.56 26.54
C LYS A 217 4.56 -32.89 27.07
N ASP A 218 5.26 -32.86 28.21
CA ASP A 218 5.67 -34.08 28.88
C ASP A 218 4.40 -34.87 29.30
N PRO A 219 4.24 -36.14 28.89
CA PRO A 219 3.07 -36.95 29.24
C PRO A 219 2.84 -37.09 30.75
N LYS A 220 3.92 -37.03 31.55
CA LYS A 220 3.88 -37.17 33.01
C LYS A 220 3.73 -35.82 33.72
N ASN A 221 4.05 -34.71 33.05
CA ASN A 221 3.94 -33.37 33.61
C ASN A 221 3.62 -32.33 32.52
N SER A 222 2.35 -32.00 32.35
CA SER A 222 1.87 -31.07 31.32
C SER A 222 2.47 -29.64 31.38
N LYS A 223 3.05 -29.25 32.52
CA LYS A 223 3.77 -27.96 32.69
C LYS A 223 5.20 -28.02 32.14
N LYS A 224 5.77 -29.21 32.00
CA LYS A 224 7.10 -29.42 31.43
C LYS A 224 7.01 -29.58 29.90
N ARG A 225 8.10 -29.23 29.22
CA ARG A 225 8.29 -29.47 27.80
C ARG A 225 9.47 -30.38 27.57
N VAL A 226 9.37 -31.26 26.59
CA VAL A 226 10.39 -32.23 26.22
C VAL A 226 10.58 -32.25 24.71
N ASP A 227 11.71 -32.79 24.28
CA ASP A 227 11.98 -33.06 22.86
C ASP A 227 10.94 -34.06 22.33
N LYS A 228 10.51 -33.86 21.08
CA LYS A 228 9.49 -34.67 20.45
C LYS A 228 10.10 -35.88 19.77
N LEU A 229 9.65 -37.09 20.12
CA LEU A 229 10.02 -38.30 19.38
C LEU A 229 9.42 -38.21 17.98
N ILE A 230 10.27 -38.23 16.95
CA ILE A 230 9.83 -38.15 15.56
C ILE A 230 9.74 -39.53 14.93
N LYS A 231 10.73 -40.39 15.18
CA LYS A 231 10.78 -41.73 14.57
C LYS A 231 11.63 -42.70 15.38
N GLU A 232 11.16 -43.95 15.46
CA GLU A 232 11.95 -45.08 15.93
C GLU A 232 12.47 -45.87 14.73
N ILE A 233 13.76 -46.19 14.74
CA ILE A 233 14.40 -47.03 13.74
C ILE A 233 14.62 -48.39 14.37
N LEU A 234 14.15 -49.43 13.70
CA LEU A 234 14.14 -50.79 14.21
C LEU A 234 15.15 -51.67 13.46
N ASN A 235 15.77 -52.58 14.18
CA ASN A 235 16.54 -53.70 13.64
C ASN A 235 15.62 -54.72 12.95
N SER A 236 16.21 -55.69 12.25
CA SER A 236 15.47 -56.77 11.58
C SER A 236 14.60 -57.61 12.52
N ASP A 237 14.99 -57.70 13.79
CA ASP A 237 14.25 -58.40 14.86
C ASP A 237 13.17 -57.52 15.52
N LYS A 238 12.91 -56.32 14.99
CA LYS A 238 11.98 -55.31 15.50
C LYS A 238 12.36 -54.69 16.85
N THR A 239 13.58 -54.91 17.32
CA THR A 239 14.11 -54.14 18.45
C THR A 239 14.49 -52.74 18.00
N ILE A 240 14.41 -51.75 18.90
CA ILE A 240 14.85 -50.39 18.61
C ILE A 240 16.37 -50.40 18.42
N ASP A 241 16.81 -49.88 17.28
CA ASP A 241 18.21 -49.57 17.01
C ASP A 241 18.53 -48.18 17.58
N TYR A 242 17.83 -47.16 17.07
CA TYR A 242 17.93 -45.79 17.56
C TYR A 242 16.64 -45.00 17.32
N GLN A 243 16.52 -43.87 18.01
CA GLN A 243 15.40 -42.94 17.94
C GLN A 243 15.88 -41.58 17.43
N ILE A 244 15.03 -40.92 16.64
CA ILE A 244 15.24 -39.55 16.16
C ILE A 244 14.28 -38.62 16.91
N TYR A 245 14.83 -37.59 17.54
CA TYR A 245 14.07 -36.58 18.26
C TYR A 245 14.23 -35.19 17.63
N LEU A 246 13.15 -34.43 17.62
CA LEU A 246 13.13 -33.00 17.39
C LEU A 246 13.35 -32.27 18.71
N LYS A 247 14.44 -31.53 18.80
CA LYS A 247 14.88 -30.79 19.99
C LYS A 247 14.05 -29.54 20.20
N ILE A 248 13.88 -29.14 21.45
CA ILE A 248 13.51 -27.76 21.77
C ILE A 248 14.60 -26.82 21.23
N HIS A 249 14.22 -25.84 20.41
CA HIS A 249 15.18 -24.91 19.82
C HIS A 249 14.60 -23.50 19.62
N SER A 250 15.49 -22.51 19.60
CA SER A 250 15.15 -21.15 19.14
C SER A 250 15.11 -21.10 17.61
N SER A 251 14.66 -19.98 17.05
CA SER A 251 14.93 -19.68 15.64
C SER A 251 16.43 -19.39 15.48
N PHE A 252 17.09 -19.95 14.48
CA PHE A 252 18.56 -19.90 14.36
C PHE A 252 19.07 -18.68 13.58
N GLY A 253 18.34 -17.57 13.59
CA GLY A 253 18.59 -16.47 12.64
C GLY A 253 18.43 -16.90 11.18
N ILE A 254 17.79 -18.07 10.96
CA ILE A 254 17.58 -18.64 9.63
C ILE A 254 16.75 -17.65 8.84
N GLN A 255 17.07 -17.59 7.56
CA GLN A 255 16.31 -16.88 6.57
C GLN A 255 14.96 -17.54 6.31
N ILE A 256 14.12 -17.64 7.35
CA ILE A 256 12.79 -18.25 7.29
C ILE A 256 11.90 -17.64 6.21
N LEU A 257 12.14 -16.35 5.92
CA LEU A 257 11.49 -15.64 4.85
C LEU A 257 11.88 -16.17 3.47
N SER A 258 13.04 -16.82 3.32
CA SER A 258 13.39 -17.58 2.11
C SER A 258 12.40 -18.69 1.85
N ARG A 259 11.93 -19.43 2.87
CA ARG A 259 10.83 -20.40 2.72
C ARG A 259 9.50 -19.67 2.50
N ALA A 260 9.17 -18.72 3.37
CA ALA A 260 7.86 -18.06 3.36
C ALA A 260 7.55 -17.31 2.05
N TYR A 261 8.60 -16.77 1.40
CA TYR A 261 8.51 -15.97 0.18
C TYR A 261 9.13 -16.67 -1.05
N ALA A 262 9.48 -17.95 -0.98
CA ALA A 262 9.96 -18.72 -2.13
C ALA A 262 8.94 -18.70 -3.29
N ASN A 263 9.45 -18.59 -4.51
CA ASN A 263 8.69 -18.69 -5.77
C ASN A 263 7.53 -17.67 -5.85
N ARG A 264 7.78 -16.43 -5.39
CA ARG A 264 6.78 -15.35 -5.41
C ARG A 264 7.38 -14.07 -5.94
N PHE A 265 6.69 -13.45 -6.89
CA PHE A 265 6.96 -12.09 -7.36
C PHE A 265 8.47 -11.85 -7.62
N GLY A 266 9.02 -12.68 -8.51
CA GLY A 266 10.43 -12.64 -8.92
C GLY A 266 11.39 -13.39 -8.00
N ASN A 267 11.01 -13.71 -6.76
CA ASN A 267 11.86 -14.53 -5.91
C ASN A 267 12.01 -15.94 -6.50
N GLY A 268 13.24 -16.44 -6.52
CA GLY A 268 13.53 -17.86 -6.73
C GLY A 268 13.04 -18.76 -5.60
N ASP A 269 13.51 -20.00 -5.62
CA ASP A 269 13.19 -20.98 -4.58
C ASP A 269 13.80 -20.61 -3.22
N GLU A 270 13.62 -21.48 -2.23
CA GLU A 270 14.17 -21.25 -0.91
C GLU A 270 15.71 -21.16 -0.89
N MET A 271 16.40 -21.87 -1.79
CA MET A 271 17.86 -21.90 -1.85
C MET A 271 18.45 -20.64 -2.48
N SER A 272 17.69 -19.91 -3.30
CA SER A 272 18.10 -18.61 -3.80
C SER A 272 18.29 -17.57 -2.69
N ARG A 273 17.64 -17.80 -1.54
CA ARG A 273 17.54 -16.88 -0.39
C ARG A 273 16.88 -15.54 -0.73
N ASP A 274 16.19 -15.45 -1.86
CA ASP A 274 15.57 -14.21 -2.32
C ASP A 274 14.49 -13.71 -1.35
N GLY A 275 13.74 -14.62 -0.73
CA GLY A 275 12.76 -14.24 0.29
C GLY A 275 13.37 -13.49 1.47
N TRP A 276 14.63 -13.74 1.82
CA TRP A 276 15.34 -12.96 2.82
C TRP A 276 16.00 -11.71 2.28
N LYS A 277 16.70 -11.82 1.15
CA LYS A 277 17.37 -10.69 0.50
C LYS A 277 16.36 -9.59 0.18
N PHE A 278 15.17 -9.95 -0.27
CA PHE A 278 14.10 -9.03 -0.67
C PHE A 278 12.91 -9.02 0.30
N ARG A 279 13.14 -9.32 1.59
CA ARG A 279 12.17 -9.08 2.67
C ARG A 279 11.83 -7.59 2.81
N GLY A 280 10.76 -7.28 3.55
CA GLY A 280 10.32 -5.90 3.78
C GLY A 280 11.45 -4.97 4.25
N LYS A 281 11.64 -3.84 3.55
CA LYS A 281 12.60 -2.78 3.92
C LYS A 281 12.07 -1.37 3.68
N GLY A 282 12.60 -0.44 4.47
CA GLY A 282 12.27 0.99 4.38
C GLY A 282 10.92 1.34 4.99
N ILE A 283 10.49 2.59 4.86
CA ILE A 283 9.29 3.10 5.55
C ILE A 283 7.97 2.55 4.97
N LYS A 284 7.99 2.07 3.72
CA LYS A 284 6.87 1.39 3.06
C LYS A 284 6.97 -0.14 3.07
N GLN A 285 8.08 -0.69 3.57
CA GLN A 285 8.37 -2.13 3.60
C GLN A 285 8.22 -2.78 2.20
N ILE A 286 8.92 -2.26 1.19
CA ILE A 286 8.90 -2.90 -0.14
C ILE A 286 9.47 -4.32 -0.03
N THR A 287 8.80 -5.28 -0.67
CA THR A 287 9.03 -6.72 -0.49
C THR A 287 8.99 -7.42 -1.85
N PHE A 288 9.73 -8.53 -2.00
CA PHE A 288 9.89 -9.35 -3.21
C PHE A 288 10.79 -8.74 -4.30
N LYS A 289 11.55 -9.60 -4.98
CA LYS A 289 12.55 -9.22 -5.98
C LYS A 289 11.99 -8.33 -7.09
N ASP A 290 10.80 -8.62 -7.62
CA ASP A 290 10.15 -7.81 -8.66
C ASP A 290 10.04 -6.34 -8.24
N ASN A 291 9.71 -6.08 -6.97
CA ASN A 291 9.59 -4.72 -6.46
C ASN A 291 10.96 -4.03 -6.33
N TYR A 292 12.01 -4.76 -5.96
CA TYR A 292 13.37 -4.21 -5.94
C TYR A 292 13.90 -3.94 -7.36
N GLU A 293 13.56 -4.77 -8.34
CA GLU A 293 13.87 -4.54 -9.76
C GLU A 293 13.14 -3.31 -10.30
N ASN A 294 11.85 -3.18 -10.00
CA ASN A 294 11.05 -2.03 -10.43
C ASN A 294 11.51 -0.75 -9.74
N PHE A 295 11.83 -0.80 -8.45
CA PHE A 295 12.41 0.34 -7.74
C PHE A 295 13.78 0.75 -8.31
N THR A 296 14.62 -0.22 -8.69
CA THR A 296 15.90 0.03 -9.37
C THR A 296 15.69 0.83 -10.66
N LYS A 297 14.76 0.39 -11.51
CA LYS A 297 14.42 1.08 -12.77
C LYS A 297 13.84 2.47 -12.51
N PHE A 298 12.94 2.58 -11.52
CA PHE A 298 12.31 3.85 -11.16
C PHE A 298 13.32 4.87 -10.67
N ARG A 299 14.20 4.50 -9.72
CA ARG A 299 15.22 5.42 -9.21
C ARG A 299 16.18 5.85 -10.31
N LYS A 300 16.56 4.94 -11.22
CA LYS A 300 17.40 5.30 -12.38
C LYS A 300 16.74 6.37 -13.25
N LYS A 301 15.42 6.29 -13.43
CA LYS A 301 14.63 7.25 -14.23
C LYS A 301 14.34 8.56 -13.49
N TYR A 302 14.12 8.48 -12.18
CA TYR A 302 13.71 9.60 -11.32
C TYR A 302 14.59 9.68 -10.06
N PRO A 303 15.91 9.92 -10.21
CA PRO A 303 16.78 10.12 -9.05
C PRO A 303 16.34 11.39 -8.30
N PHE A 304 16.57 11.42 -6.99
CA PHE A 304 16.51 12.70 -6.29
C PHE A 304 17.63 13.60 -6.83
N PRO A 305 17.37 14.86 -7.22
CA PRO A 305 18.37 15.75 -7.83
C PRO A 305 19.71 15.84 -7.09
N ASP A 306 19.67 15.75 -5.76
CA ASP A 306 20.87 15.86 -4.92
C ASP A 306 21.54 14.52 -4.61
N ASP A 307 20.97 13.41 -5.07
CA ASP A 307 21.58 12.09 -4.96
C ASP A 307 22.59 11.87 -6.10
N LYS A 308 23.87 12.04 -5.76
CA LYS A 308 25.01 11.92 -6.70
C LYS A 308 25.54 10.49 -6.85
N THR A 309 24.90 9.49 -6.24
CA THR A 309 25.47 8.13 -6.16
C THR A 309 25.42 7.33 -7.47
N GLY A 310 24.71 7.84 -8.49
CA GLY A 310 24.63 7.20 -9.81
C GLY A 310 23.71 5.98 -9.83
N GLU A 311 23.93 5.07 -10.79
CA GLU A 311 23.13 3.86 -10.95
C GLU A 311 23.38 2.87 -9.81
N ILE A 312 22.31 2.36 -9.22
CA ILE A 312 22.34 1.35 -8.16
C ILE A 312 21.36 0.26 -8.53
N ASP A 313 21.85 -0.96 -8.70
CA ASP A 313 21.03 -2.15 -8.77
C ASP A 313 20.73 -2.64 -7.35
N PHE A 314 19.49 -2.46 -6.88
CA PHE A 314 19.07 -2.90 -5.55
C PHE A 314 18.85 -4.40 -5.44
N THR A 315 18.96 -5.16 -6.54
CA THR A 315 18.95 -6.63 -6.49
C THR A 315 20.33 -7.25 -6.28
N LYS A 316 21.39 -6.44 -6.45
CA LYS A 316 22.76 -6.90 -6.37
C LYS A 316 23.12 -7.38 -4.96
N THR A 317 23.46 -8.65 -4.87
CA THR A 317 24.11 -9.23 -3.68
C THR A 317 25.60 -8.85 -3.69
N THR A 318 26.11 -8.35 -2.57
CA THR A 318 27.52 -7.96 -2.41
C THR A 318 28.30 -8.95 -1.54
N ASP A 319 27.61 -9.63 -0.62
CA ASP A 319 28.16 -10.74 0.17
C ASP A 319 27.12 -11.88 0.21
N SER A 320 27.40 -12.98 -0.50
CA SER A 320 26.48 -14.12 -0.57
C SER A 320 26.49 -14.98 0.69
N VAL A 321 27.54 -14.92 1.51
CA VAL A 321 27.65 -15.69 2.75
C VAL A 321 26.81 -15.02 3.84
N LYS A 322 26.92 -13.70 3.95
CA LYS A 322 26.12 -12.90 4.89
C LYS A 322 24.73 -12.57 4.37
N LEU A 323 24.51 -12.74 3.06
CA LEU A 323 23.31 -12.33 2.34
C LEU A 323 23.05 -10.83 2.46
N GLU A 324 24.13 -10.07 2.33
CA GLU A 324 24.12 -8.61 2.30
C GLU A 324 24.19 -8.12 0.86
N GLY A 325 23.59 -6.97 0.59
CA GLY A 325 23.55 -6.42 -0.75
C GLY A 325 23.04 -4.99 -0.82
N ASN A 326 22.92 -4.50 -2.04
CA ASN A 326 22.36 -3.16 -2.27
C ASN A 326 20.89 -3.06 -1.81
N PHE A 327 20.17 -4.18 -1.72
CA PHE A 327 18.82 -4.21 -1.16
C PHE A 327 18.77 -3.68 0.29
N ASP A 328 19.81 -3.87 1.10
CA ASP A 328 19.85 -3.43 2.50
C ASP A 328 19.84 -1.90 2.63
N LYS A 329 20.34 -1.20 1.61
CA LYS A 329 20.36 0.26 1.55
C LYS A 329 18.96 0.88 1.65
N VAL A 330 17.90 0.16 1.28
CA VAL A 330 16.50 0.62 1.40
C VAL A 330 16.11 0.80 2.87
N ALA A 331 16.67 0.01 3.79
CA ALA A 331 16.45 0.17 5.22
C ALA A 331 17.50 1.11 5.86
N GLU A 332 18.77 0.99 5.45
CA GLU A 332 19.91 1.68 6.10
C GLU A 332 20.07 3.14 5.71
N ASN A 333 19.64 3.52 4.50
CA ASN A 333 19.77 4.87 4.00
C ASN A 333 18.38 5.48 3.80
N THR A 334 18.11 6.55 4.55
CA THR A 334 16.81 7.21 4.59
C THR A 334 16.39 7.79 3.24
N ILE A 335 17.33 8.18 2.37
CA ILE A 335 17.04 8.60 0.98
C ILE A 335 16.31 7.48 0.23
N TYR A 336 16.87 6.27 0.23
CA TYR A 336 16.28 5.14 -0.51
C TYR A 336 15.03 4.59 0.19
N GLY A 337 14.96 4.69 1.52
CA GLY A 337 13.76 4.39 2.29
C GLY A 337 12.58 5.29 1.87
N VAL A 338 12.80 6.61 1.75
CA VAL A 338 11.78 7.58 1.30
C VAL A 338 11.48 7.42 -0.19
N GLN A 339 12.51 7.31 -1.03
CA GLN A 339 12.31 7.21 -2.48
C GLN A 339 11.58 5.92 -2.88
N SER A 340 11.82 4.80 -2.19
CA SER A 340 11.07 3.56 -2.42
C SER A 340 9.60 3.68 -2.00
N ALA A 341 9.30 4.45 -0.94
CA ALA A 341 7.92 4.76 -0.57
C ALA A 341 7.24 5.65 -1.62
N ASN A 342 7.94 6.67 -2.12
CA ASN A 342 7.46 7.54 -3.20
C ASN A 342 7.20 6.75 -4.49
N TRP A 343 8.12 5.89 -4.90
CA TRP A 343 7.95 4.97 -6.02
C TRP A 343 6.67 4.13 -5.88
N TYR A 344 6.50 3.47 -4.73
CA TYR A 344 5.35 2.62 -4.51
C TYR A 344 4.05 3.43 -4.54
N TRP A 345 4.07 4.66 -4.04
CA TRP A 345 2.93 5.58 -4.08
C TRP A 345 2.51 5.94 -5.52
N VAL A 346 3.47 6.23 -6.40
CA VAL A 346 3.18 6.68 -7.78
C VAL A 346 3.00 5.55 -8.78
N GLU A 347 3.73 4.44 -8.65
CA GLU A 347 3.77 3.35 -9.63
C GLU A 347 3.49 1.96 -9.03
N GLY A 348 3.64 1.80 -7.71
CA GLY A 348 3.39 0.54 -7.01
C GLY A 348 1.93 0.09 -7.12
N ASN A 349 1.72 -1.18 -7.45
CA ASN A 349 0.43 -1.88 -7.48
C ASN A 349 -0.76 -1.06 -8.04
N GLY A 350 -0.57 -0.41 -9.20
CA GLY A 350 -1.62 0.35 -9.89
C GLY A 350 -1.74 1.82 -9.47
N SER A 351 -0.69 2.38 -8.84
CA SER A 351 -0.61 3.76 -8.34
C SER A 351 -1.52 4.03 -7.14
N VAL A 352 -0.97 3.92 -5.94
CA VAL A 352 -1.73 4.11 -4.69
C VAL A 352 -2.38 5.49 -4.61
N TYR A 353 -1.72 6.54 -5.14
CA TYR A 353 -2.23 7.91 -5.09
C TYR A 353 -3.63 8.08 -5.71
N LYS A 354 -3.97 7.29 -6.73
CA LYS A 354 -5.29 7.33 -7.37
C LYS A 354 -6.40 6.94 -6.41
N ASN A 355 -6.12 6.03 -5.47
CA ASN A 355 -7.08 5.66 -4.42
C ASN A 355 -7.14 6.73 -3.32
N GLY A 356 -6.01 7.40 -3.06
CA GLY A 356 -5.96 8.60 -2.23
C GLY A 356 -6.86 9.71 -2.78
N ASP A 357 -6.82 9.96 -4.10
CA ASP A 357 -7.68 10.95 -4.77
C ASP A 357 -9.18 10.64 -4.68
N LEU A 358 -9.55 9.38 -4.43
CA LEU A 358 -10.94 8.96 -4.18
C LEU A 358 -11.33 9.05 -2.69
N ASP A 359 -10.39 9.41 -1.82
CA ASP A 359 -10.50 9.35 -0.36
C ASP A 359 -10.93 7.96 0.19
N ASP A 360 -10.52 6.90 -0.51
CA ASP A 360 -10.92 5.52 -0.23
C ASP A 360 -9.79 4.75 0.48
N VAL A 361 -9.77 4.83 1.81
CA VAL A 361 -8.78 4.14 2.65
C VAL A 361 -8.81 2.61 2.46
N LYS A 362 -9.96 2.01 2.12
CA LYS A 362 -10.07 0.57 1.87
C LYS A 362 -9.36 0.19 0.59
N LYS A 363 -9.56 0.94 -0.50
CA LYS A 363 -8.83 0.71 -1.76
C LYS A 363 -7.34 1.01 -1.61
N ALA A 364 -6.97 2.11 -0.94
CA ALA A 364 -5.57 2.44 -0.67
C ALA A 364 -4.87 1.32 0.13
N THR A 365 -5.53 0.79 1.16
CA THR A 365 -5.00 -0.33 1.97
C THR A 365 -4.79 -1.59 1.12
N LYS A 366 -5.76 -1.93 0.27
CA LYS A 366 -5.65 -3.08 -0.64
C LYS A 366 -4.51 -2.91 -1.64
N ALA A 367 -4.33 -1.71 -2.19
CA ALA A 367 -3.22 -1.41 -3.09
C ALA A 367 -1.87 -1.54 -2.37
N VAL A 368 -1.77 -1.07 -1.12
CA VAL A 368 -0.55 -1.09 -0.30
C VAL A 368 -0.13 -2.49 0.16
N ASN A 369 -1.09 -3.40 0.44
CA ASN A 369 -0.82 -4.70 1.08
C ASN A 369 -1.25 -5.93 0.27
N GLY A 370 -1.94 -5.74 -0.86
CA GLY A 370 -2.63 -6.84 -1.57
C GLY A 370 -3.85 -7.39 -0.81
N GLY A 371 -4.22 -6.79 0.32
CA GLY A 371 -5.29 -7.23 1.22
C GLY A 371 -5.63 -6.15 2.26
N TYR A 372 -6.34 -6.52 3.33
CA TYR A 372 -6.83 -5.57 4.34
C TYR A 372 -6.07 -5.65 5.67
N ASN A 373 -4.79 -6.05 5.63
CA ASN A 373 -3.95 -6.12 6.83
C ASN A 373 -3.70 -4.70 7.37
N GLY A 374 -4.03 -4.49 8.66
CA GLY A 374 -3.84 -3.20 9.33
C GLY A 374 -4.85 -2.12 8.93
N LEU A 375 -5.97 -2.49 8.30
CA LEU A 375 -7.03 -1.57 7.91
C LEU A 375 -7.58 -0.77 9.10
N GLU A 376 -7.68 -1.38 10.29
CA GLU A 376 -8.16 -0.69 11.50
C GLU A 376 -7.31 0.56 11.80
N VAL A 377 -5.98 0.38 11.79
CA VAL A 377 -5.01 1.45 12.07
C VAL A 377 -4.95 2.46 10.93
N ARG A 378 -4.93 1.99 9.67
CA ARG A 378 -4.91 2.86 8.47
C ARG A 378 -6.15 3.76 8.42
N ASN A 379 -7.33 3.22 8.74
CA ASN A 379 -8.58 3.99 8.83
C ASN A 379 -8.51 5.05 9.93
N LYS A 380 -8.06 4.66 11.14
CA LYS A 380 -7.87 5.61 12.25
C LYS A 380 -6.94 6.76 11.86
N TYR A 381 -5.78 6.45 11.30
CA TYR A 381 -4.80 7.45 10.90
C TYR A 381 -5.33 8.35 9.79
N THR A 382 -6.07 7.80 8.82
CA THR A 382 -6.64 8.61 7.74
C THR A 382 -7.67 9.60 8.26
N LYS A 383 -8.52 9.20 9.22
CA LYS A 383 -9.48 10.12 9.87
C LYS A 383 -8.78 11.29 10.56
N LEU A 384 -7.80 11.00 11.42
CA LEU A 384 -6.98 12.03 12.07
C LEU A 384 -6.26 12.90 11.02
N ALA A 385 -5.73 12.31 9.96
CA ALA A 385 -5.05 13.05 8.91
C ALA A 385 -5.99 14.01 8.13
N ARG A 386 -7.31 13.81 8.15
CA ARG A 386 -8.28 14.74 7.55
C ARG A 386 -8.57 15.96 8.41
N GLU A 387 -8.41 15.83 9.73
CA GLU A 387 -8.72 16.88 10.71
C GLU A 387 -7.79 18.09 10.60
N GLU A 388 -8.12 19.14 11.37
CA GLU A 388 -7.44 20.43 11.36
C GLU A 388 -5.97 20.32 11.78
N GLU A 389 -5.70 19.53 12.81
CA GLU A 389 -4.37 19.23 13.33
C GLU A 389 -3.57 18.27 12.42
N GLY A 390 -4.27 17.62 11.49
CA GLY A 390 -3.69 16.81 10.42
C GLY A 390 -3.38 17.67 9.18
N PHE A 391 -3.92 17.27 8.03
CA PHE A 391 -3.69 17.93 6.75
C PHE A 391 -4.89 18.75 6.26
N LYS A 392 -5.85 19.07 7.14
CA LYS A 392 -6.95 20.01 6.85
C LYS A 392 -7.76 19.61 5.61
N VAL A 393 -8.01 18.32 5.41
CA VAL A 393 -8.68 17.80 4.20
C VAL A 393 -10.11 18.33 4.08
N PHE A 394 -10.82 18.49 5.20
CA PHE A 394 -12.16 19.09 5.16
C PHE A 394 -12.13 20.58 4.79
N LYS A 395 -11.12 21.35 5.24
CA LYS A 395 -10.93 22.73 4.76
C LYS A 395 -10.57 22.77 3.27
N HIS A 396 -9.76 21.82 2.80
CA HIS A 396 -9.47 21.67 1.38
C HIS A 396 -10.77 21.45 0.58
N TYR A 397 -11.64 20.53 1.00
CA TYR A 397 -12.95 20.32 0.36
C TYR A 397 -13.85 21.55 0.40
N LYS A 398 -13.88 22.27 1.52
CA LYS A 398 -14.64 23.52 1.64
C LYS A 398 -14.16 24.55 0.62
N LEU A 399 -12.85 24.79 0.55
CA LEU A 399 -12.28 25.77 -0.37
C LEU A 399 -12.49 25.38 -1.85
N GLU A 400 -12.36 24.10 -2.18
CA GLU A 400 -12.65 23.57 -3.53
C GLU A 400 -14.14 23.71 -3.88
N TYR A 401 -15.04 23.54 -2.91
CA TYR A 401 -16.47 23.79 -3.12
C TYR A 401 -16.81 25.28 -3.29
N GLU A 402 -16.22 26.16 -2.48
CA GLU A 402 -16.53 27.59 -2.51
C GLU A 402 -16.00 28.31 -3.76
N ASN A 403 -14.88 27.84 -4.31
CA ASN A 403 -14.16 28.53 -5.39
C ASN A 403 -14.05 27.71 -6.68
N GLY A 404 -14.39 26.42 -6.64
CA GLY A 404 -14.28 25.53 -7.79
C GLY A 404 -15.48 25.61 -8.74
N THR A 405 -15.32 24.91 -9.85
CA THR A 405 -16.35 24.67 -10.87
C THR A 405 -17.54 23.89 -10.32
N ASP A 406 -18.67 23.90 -11.03
CA ASP A 406 -19.84 23.12 -10.61
C ASP A 406 -19.58 21.61 -10.58
N ASP A 407 -18.67 21.11 -11.41
CA ASP A 407 -18.26 19.71 -11.37
C ASP A 407 -17.37 19.38 -10.16
N GLU A 408 -16.49 20.30 -9.75
CA GLU A 408 -15.72 20.17 -8.50
C GLU A 408 -16.64 20.19 -7.29
N LYS A 409 -17.62 21.11 -7.25
CA LYS A 409 -18.66 21.14 -6.19
C LYS A 409 -19.40 19.81 -6.08
N LYS A 410 -19.88 19.27 -7.21
CA LYS A 410 -20.56 17.96 -7.25
C LYS A 410 -19.66 16.84 -6.74
N LYS A 411 -18.37 16.84 -7.12
CA LYS A 411 -17.38 15.86 -6.64
C LYS A 411 -17.18 15.95 -5.13
N ILE A 412 -17.09 17.14 -4.56
CA ILE A 412 -16.96 17.34 -3.11
C ILE A 412 -18.18 16.78 -2.37
N ILE A 413 -19.41 17.12 -2.80
CA ILE A 413 -20.63 16.60 -2.17
C ILE A 413 -20.69 15.07 -2.28
N ALA A 414 -20.36 14.50 -3.44
CA ALA A 414 -20.32 13.05 -3.61
C ALA A 414 -19.29 12.39 -2.68
N ARG A 415 -18.12 13.01 -2.50
CA ARG A 415 -17.06 12.50 -1.62
C ARG A 415 -17.47 12.56 -0.14
N LEU A 416 -18.09 13.65 0.31
CA LEU A 416 -18.62 13.77 1.67
C LEU A 416 -19.68 12.70 1.94
N LYS A 417 -20.62 12.49 1.01
CA LYS A 417 -21.63 11.42 1.10
C LYS A 417 -21.01 10.03 1.17
N PHE A 418 -19.99 9.76 0.35
CA PHE A 418 -19.24 8.50 0.37
C PHE A 418 -18.52 8.23 1.71
N LEU A 419 -18.04 9.28 2.38
CA LEU A 419 -17.46 9.18 3.72
C LEU A 419 -18.52 8.88 4.79
N LEU A 420 -19.79 9.21 4.56
CA LEU A 420 -20.89 8.97 5.50
C LEU A 420 -21.58 7.61 5.32
N GLU A 421 -21.30 6.90 4.22
CA GLU A 421 -21.82 5.56 3.98
C GLU A 421 -21.36 4.56 5.07
N GLU A 422 -22.30 3.77 5.59
CA GLU A 422 -22.03 2.66 6.52
C GLU A 422 -21.34 1.49 5.78
N ARG A 423 -20.03 1.63 5.56
CA ARG A 423 -19.19 0.63 4.90
C ARG A 423 -18.33 -0.09 5.92
N THR A 424 -18.45 -1.41 5.96
CA THR A 424 -17.65 -2.27 6.85
C THR A 424 -16.69 -3.17 6.09
N GLN A 425 -15.56 -3.49 6.72
CA GLN A 425 -14.57 -4.43 6.18
C GLN A 425 -13.80 -5.09 7.33
N LYS A 426 -13.57 -6.41 7.25
CA LYS A 426 -12.71 -7.10 8.21
C LYS A 426 -11.24 -6.77 7.96
N ASP A 427 -10.53 -6.44 9.02
CA ASP A 427 -9.06 -6.40 9.03
C ASP A 427 -8.52 -7.82 8.83
N SER A 428 -7.64 -8.00 7.86
CA SER A 428 -7.13 -9.33 7.50
C SER A 428 -6.22 -9.93 8.59
N ALA A 429 -5.57 -9.10 9.41
CA ALA A 429 -4.69 -9.53 10.48
C ALA A 429 -5.45 -9.76 11.80
N THR A 430 -6.26 -8.80 12.25
CA THR A 430 -6.96 -8.89 13.55
C THR A 430 -8.33 -9.54 13.48
N LYS A 431 -8.88 -9.73 12.26
CA LYS A 431 -10.24 -10.22 11.98
C LYS A 431 -11.37 -9.33 12.51
N LYS A 432 -11.07 -8.18 13.12
CA LYS A 432 -12.06 -7.22 13.58
C LYS A 432 -12.77 -6.56 12.39
N THR A 433 -14.07 -6.30 12.55
CA THR A 433 -14.85 -5.50 11.60
C THR A 433 -14.56 -4.02 11.82
N VAL A 434 -14.06 -3.35 10.78
CA VAL A 434 -13.76 -1.91 10.78
C VAL A 434 -14.90 -1.17 10.09
N ASN A 435 -15.45 -0.14 10.74
CA ASN A 435 -16.37 0.82 10.12
C ASN A 435 -15.57 1.98 9.50
N LEU A 436 -15.80 2.23 8.21
CA LEU A 436 -15.09 3.23 7.41
C LEU A 436 -15.79 4.59 7.38
N LYS A 437 -17.00 4.70 7.94
CA LYS A 437 -17.75 5.96 8.05
C LYS A 437 -16.95 7.01 8.83
N ASP A 438 -16.89 8.24 8.33
CA ASP A 438 -16.26 9.38 8.97
C ASP A 438 -17.29 10.49 9.22
N GLU A 439 -17.73 10.61 10.48
CA GLU A 439 -18.82 11.51 10.88
C GLU A 439 -18.45 12.99 10.76
N ASN A 440 -17.15 13.32 10.74
CA ASN A 440 -16.68 14.69 10.51
C ASN A 440 -17.08 15.22 9.13
N ALA A 441 -17.37 14.34 8.17
CA ALA A 441 -17.88 14.74 6.85
C ALA A 441 -19.30 15.34 6.92
N GLN A 442 -20.12 14.95 7.91
CA GLN A 442 -21.49 15.48 8.08
C GLN A 442 -21.45 16.96 8.45
N ILE A 443 -20.52 17.35 9.34
CA ILE A 443 -20.36 18.73 9.80
C ILE A 443 -20.14 19.67 8.61
N LEU A 444 -19.24 19.30 7.69
CA LEU A 444 -19.00 20.10 6.49
C LEU A 444 -20.18 20.02 5.50
N LEU A 445 -20.80 18.85 5.33
CA LEU A 445 -21.93 18.70 4.42
C LEU A 445 -23.10 19.61 4.82
N ASP A 446 -23.45 19.65 6.10
CA ASP A 446 -24.50 20.54 6.65
C ASP A 446 -24.15 22.02 6.42
N GLU A 447 -22.89 22.39 6.62
CA GLU A 447 -22.40 23.75 6.36
C GLU A 447 -22.59 24.13 4.88
N LEU A 448 -22.22 23.25 3.94
CA LEU A 448 -22.31 23.51 2.50
C LEU A 448 -23.75 23.54 2.00
N GLU A 449 -24.62 22.64 2.48
CA GLU A 449 -26.03 22.58 2.08
C GLU A 449 -26.83 23.79 2.59
N SER A 450 -26.54 24.27 3.82
CA SER A 450 -27.20 25.47 4.36
C SER A 450 -26.96 26.73 3.52
N LYS A 451 -25.80 26.85 2.86
CA LYS A 451 -25.49 27.98 1.96
C LYS A 451 -26.28 27.94 0.66
N ILE A 452 -26.67 26.76 0.17
CA ILE A 452 -27.49 26.61 -1.05
C ILE A 452 -28.90 27.15 -0.82
N GLU A 453 -29.47 26.95 0.37
CA GLU A 453 -30.83 27.40 0.70
C GLU A 453 -30.93 28.93 0.84
N VAL A 454 -29.85 29.59 1.27
CA VAL A 454 -29.82 31.06 1.40
C VAL A 454 -29.70 31.74 0.04
N GLY A 455 -29.03 31.14 -0.95
CA GLY A 455 -28.87 31.70 -2.30
C GLY A 455 -30.06 31.49 -3.25
N LYS A 456 -31.11 30.78 -2.83
CA LYS A 456 -32.34 30.54 -3.60
C LYS A 456 -33.54 31.43 -3.17
N LYS A 457 -33.34 32.32 -2.18
CA LYS A 457 -34.28 33.37 -1.80
C LYS A 457 -33.78 34.70 -2.32
#